data_AF-A0A3Q8G3Y6-F1
#
_entry.id   AF-A0A3Q8G3Y6-F1
#
_cell.length_a   1.000
_cell.length_b   1.000
_cell.length_c   1.000
_cell.angle_alpha   90.00
_cell.angle_beta   90.00
_cell.angle_gamma   90.00
#
_symmetry.space_group_name_H-M   'P 1'
#
loop_
_entity.id
_entity.type
_entity.pdbx_description
1 polymer ?
#
loop_
_entity_poly.entity_id
_entity_poly.type
_entity_poly.pdbx_seq_one_letter_code
_entity_poly.pdbx_strand_id
1 'polypeptide(L)'
;RVDVEGVYSYLNKNDVTDAKFTPDTIADSLTAISGLVNVYYDIAIEDMPITPYIGVGVGAAYISTPLKDAVNDQKSKFSFAGQVKAGVSYDVTPEVKL
;
A
#
# COMPACT_ATOMS: atom_id res chain seq x y z
N ARG A 1 15.74 11.16 -3.13
CA ARG A 1 15.21 10.08 -4.01
C ARG A 1 13.69 10.14 -4.00
N VAL A 2 13.01 9.82 -5.10
CA VAL A 2 11.54 9.73 -5.15
C VAL A 2 11.17 8.33 -5.57
N ASP A 3 10.14 7.79 -4.92
CA ASP A 3 9.63 6.44 -5.13
C ASP A 3 8.11 6.49 -5.17
N VAL A 4 7.52 5.71 -6.08
CA VAL A 4 6.08 5.70 -6.34
C VAL A 4 5.62 4.26 -6.34
N GLU A 5 4.74 3.94 -5.40
CA GLU A 5 4.17 2.62 -5.21
C GLU A 5 2.68 2.66 -5.58
N GLY A 6 2.20 1.64 -6.29
CA GLY A 6 0.80 1.46 -6.63
C GLY A 6 0.38 0.02 -6.38
N VAL A 7 -0.78 -0.18 -5.77
CA VAL A 7 -1.33 -1.51 -5.50
C VAL A 7 -2.74 -1.60 -6.07
N TYR A 8 -3.00 -2.68 -6.79
CA TYR A 8 -4.32 -3.08 -7.24
C TYR A 8 -4.61 -4.48 -6.70
N SER A 9 -5.73 -4.62 -6.00
CA SER A 9 -6.17 -5.87 -5.42
C SER A 9 -7.64 -6.13 -5.77
N TYR A 10 -7.91 -7.37 -6.16
CA TYR A 10 -9.25 -7.86 -6.46
C TYR A 10 -9.47 -9.18 -5.73
N LEU A 11 -10.53 -9.24 -4.91
CA LEU A 11 -10.90 -10.43 -4.14
C LEU A 11 -12.30 -10.86 -4.52
N ASN A 12 -12.48 -12.15 -4.75
CA ASN A 12 -13.80 -12.75 -4.98
C ASN A 12 -14.27 -13.49 -3.73
N LYS A 13 -15.59 -13.50 -3.54
CA LYS A 13 -16.25 -14.37 -2.57
C LYS A 13 -15.98 -15.83 -2.96
N ASN A 14 -15.72 -16.66 -1.95
CA ASN A 14 -15.42 -18.06 -2.17
C ASN A 14 -16.70 -18.79 -2.61
N ASP A 15 -16.58 -19.61 -3.66
CA ASP A 15 -17.69 -20.37 -4.24
C ASP A 15 -17.66 -21.82 -3.74
N VAL A 16 -17.94 -22.01 -2.45
CA VAL A 16 -18.06 -23.34 -1.84
C VAL A 16 -19.50 -23.80 -2.00
N THR A 17 -19.71 -24.83 -2.80
CA THR A 17 -21.01 -25.28 -3.33
C THR A 17 -22.07 -25.60 -2.26
N ASP A 18 -21.66 -25.92 -1.01
CA ASP A 18 -22.55 -26.21 0.12
C ASP A 18 -22.42 -25.22 1.29
N ALA A 19 -21.63 -24.14 1.14
CA ALA A 19 -21.47 -23.14 2.20
C ALA A 19 -22.58 -22.09 2.12
N LYS A 20 -23.50 -22.12 3.09
CA LYS A 20 -24.49 -21.06 3.27
C LYS A 20 -23.94 -19.97 4.18
N PHE A 21 -23.52 -18.84 3.59
CA PHE A 21 -23.12 -17.66 4.34
C PHE A 21 -24.37 -16.90 4.82
N THR A 22 -24.68 -16.99 6.11
CA THR A 22 -25.76 -16.21 6.74
C THR A 22 -25.17 -15.22 7.73
N PRO A 23 -25.45 -13.91 7.59
CA PRO A 23 -26.31 -13.28 6.58
C PRO A 23 -25.63 -13.13 5.19
N ASP A 24 -26.42 -13.19 4.10
CA ASP A 24 -25.94 -12.96 2.72
C ASP A 24 -25.84 -11.47 2.38
N THR A 25 -25.14 -10.72 3.23
CA THR A 25 -24.98 -9.26 3.10
C THR A 25 -23.62 -8.87 2.54
N ILE A 26 -22.75 -9.83 2.27
CA ILE A 26 -21.38 -9.62 1.78
C ILE A 26 -21.36 -9.58 0.26
N ALA A 27 -20.64 -8.59 -0.30
CA ALA A 27 -20.45 -8.42 -1.74
C ALA A 27 -19.73 -9.63 -2.37
N ASP A 28 -20.06 -9.91 -3.64
CA ASP A 28 -19.44 -11.03 -4.37
C ASP A 28 -17.98 -10.75 -4.76
N SER A 29 -17.58 -9.48 -4.81
CA SER A 29 -16.19 -9.11 -5.00
C SER A 29 -15.84 -7.79 -4.29
N LEU A 30 -14.55 -7.63 -3.99
CA LEU A 30 -13.96 -6.45 -3.41
C LEU A 30 -12.78 -5.99 -4.27
N THR A 31 -12.84 -4.75 -4.75
CA THR A 31 -11.70 -4.07 -5.38
C THR A 31 -11.09 -3.08 -4.41
N ALA A 32 -9.75 -3.05 -4.34
CA ALA A 32 -8.98 -2.04 -3.63
C ALA A 32 -7.87 -1.52 -4.53
N ILE A 33 -7.71 -0.20 -4.59
CA ILE A 33 -6.66 0.48 -5.33
C ILE A 33 -5.99 1.45 -4.38
N SER A 34 -4.67 1.42 -4.28
CA SER A 34 -3.92 2.41 -3.52
C SER A 34 -2.71 2.91 -4.28
N GLY A 35 -2.30 4.12 -3.93
CA GLY A 35 -1.07 4.73 -4.42
C GLY A 35 -0.37 5.43 -3.26
N LEU A 36 0.96 5.41 -3.30
CA LEU A 36 1.81 5.97 -2.27
C LEU A 36 3.02 6.61 -2.95
N VAL A 37 3.31 7.86 -2.59
CA VAL A 37 4.50 8.57 -3.06
C VAL A 37 5.41 8.82 -1.88
N ASN A 38 6.67 8.46 -2.03
CA ASN A 38 7.71 8.59 -1.03
C ASN A 38 8.81 9.51 -1.53
N VAL A 39 9.29 10.38 -0.64
CA VAL A 39 10.50 11.16 -0.85
C VAL A 39 11.50 10.82 0.24
N TYR A 40 12.75 10.65 -0.17
CA TYR A 40 13.86 10.33 0.73
C TYR A 40 14.97 11.35 0.60
N TYR A 41 15.57 11.68 1.73
CA TYR A 41 16.76 12.49 1.86
C TYR A 41 17.87 11.65 2.46
N ASP A 42 18.98 11.54 1.72
CA ASP A 42 20.18 10.86 2.18
C ASP A 42 20.95 11.84 3.07
N ILE A 43 21.35 11.38 4.24
CA ILE A 43 22.13 12.13 5.21
C ILE A 43 23.60 11.87 4.87
N ALA A 44 24.28 12.91 4.39
CA ALA A 44 25.72 12.84 4.17
C ALA A 44 26.45 12.83 5.53
N ILE A 45 27.24 11.79 5.76
CA ILE A 45 28.17 11.72 6.89
C ILE A 45 29.53 11.40 6.29
N GLU A 46 30.52 12.26 6.56
CA GLU A 46 31.89 12.07 6.10
C GLU A 46 32.51 10.82 6.78
N ASP A 47 33.37 10.11 6.04
CA ASP A 47 34.18 8.98 6.52
C ASP A 47 33.44 7.73 7.03
N MET A 48 32.19 7.49 6.61
CA MET A 48 31.48 6.25 6.94
C MET A 48 31.09 5.44 5.70
N PRO A 49 31.19 4.09 5.73
CA PRO A 49 30.76 3.21 4.62
C PRO A 49 29.23 3.06 4.52
N ILE A 50 28.47 3.85 5.30
CA ILE A 50 27.03 3.76 5.44
C ILE A 50 26.43 5.13 5.16
N THR A 51 25.42 5.17 4.30
CA THR A 51 24.61 6.37 4.02
C THR A 51 23.25 6.24 4.70
N PRO A 52 23.02 6.88 5.86
CA PRO A 52 21.69 6.94 6.44
C PRO A 52 20.73 7.75 5.56
N TYR A 53 19.45 7.43 5.61
CA TYR A 53 18.41 8.20 4.93
C TYR A 53 17.15 8.31 5.79
N ILE A 54 16.46 9.42 5.63
CA ILE A 54 15.10 9.62 6.13
C ILE A 54 14.17 9.80 4.95
N GLY A 55 12.90 9.51 5.13
CA GLY A 55 11.89 9.73 4.13
C GLY A 55 10.52 9.94 4.72
N VAL A 56 9.69 10.60 3.93
CA VAL A 56 8.27 10.80 4.23
C VAL A 56 7.47 10.37 3.02
N GLY A 57 6.27 9.87 3.26
CA GLY A 57 5.38 9.46 2.20
C GLY A 57 3.94 9.83 2.49
N VAL A 58 3.20 10.04 1.41
CA VAL A 58 1.76 10.28 1.45
C VAL A 58 1.08 9.36 0.45
N GLY A 59 -0.01 8.76 0.87
CA GLY A 59 -0.74 7.80 0.06
C GLY A 59 -2.24 7.98 0.19
N ALA A 60 -2.93 7.36 -0.75
CA ALA A 60 -4.36 7.26 -0.72
C ALA A 60 -4.82 5.89 -1.21
N ALA A 61 -5.99 5.48 -0.74
CA ALA A 61 -6.60 4.24 -1.15
C ALA A 61 -8.10 4.43 -1.39
N TYR A 62 -8.60 3.67 -2.36
CA TYR A 62 -10.00 3.53 -2.71
C TYR A 62 -10.38 2.06 -2.56
N ILE A 63 -11.38 1.78 -1.75
CA ILE A 63 -11.84 0.41 -1.47
C ILE A 63 -13.34 0.36 -1.75
N SER A 64 -13.77 -0.57 -2.61
CA SER A 64 -15.21 -0.81 -2.83
C SER A 64 -15.90 -1.33 -1.56
N THR A 65 -17.20 -1.17 -1.46
CA THR A 65 -17.94 -1.57 -0.26
C THR A 65 -17.99 -3.10 -0.15
N PRO A 66 -17.66 -3.70 1.02
CA PRO A 66 -17.74 -5.15 1.22
C PRO A 66 -19.17 -5.67 1.40
N LEU A 67 -20.18 -4.81 1.28
CA LEU A 67 -21.60 -5.15 1.40
C LEU A 67 -22.22 -5.30 0.01
N LYS A 68 -23.10 -6.30 -0.12
CA LYS A 68 -23.88 -6.59 -1.32
C LYS A 68 -24.78 -5.42 -1.70
N ASP A 69 -25.47 -4.87 -0.70
CA ASP A 69 -26.25 -3.65 -0.82
C ASP A 69 -25.53 -2.49 -0.13
N ALA A 70 -25.29 -1.42 -0.88
CA ALA A 70 -24.65 -0.22 -0.36
C ALA A 70 -25.57 0.49 0.64
N VAL A 71 -25.06 0.81 1.82
CA VAL A 71 -25.78 1.64 2.79
C VAL A 71 -25.59 3.10 2.40
N ASN A 72 -26.69 3.87 2.31
CA ASN A 72 -26.67 5.28 1.93
C ASN A 72 -25.95 5.56 0.59
N ASP A 73 -26.12 4.68 -0.41
CA ASP A 73 -25.46 4.75 -1.72
C ASP A 73 -23.92 4.76 -1.68
N GLN A 74 -23.32 4.45 -0.54
CA GLN A 74 -21.87 4.40 -0.38
C GLN A 74 -21.32 3.09 -0.97
N LYS A 75 -20.97 3.13 -2.26
CA LYS A 75 -20.38 1.99 -3.01
C LYS A 75 -18.88 1.81 -2.78
N SER A 76 -18.24 2.75 -2.10
CA SER A 76 -16.80 2.73 -1.85
C SER A 76 -16.40 3.68 -0.72
N LYS A 77 -15.16 3.55 -0.25
CA LYS A 77 -14.54 4.43 0.73
C LYS A 77 -13.16 4.87 0.23
N PHE A 78 -12.89 6.17 0.40
CA PHE A 78 -11.59 6.76 0.19
C PHE A 78 -10.86 6.95 1.53
N SER A 79 -9.55 6.73 1.56
CA SER A 79 -8.71 6.93 2.75
C SER A 79 -7.35 7.50 2.38
N PHE A 80 -6.73 8.22 3.31
CA PHE A 80 -5.38 8.77 3.16
C PHE A 80 -4.43 8.15 4.19
N ALA A 81 -3.15 8.10 3.86
CA ALA A 81 -2.08 7.64 4.74
C ALA A 81 -0.90 8.62 4.69
N GLY A 82 -0.28 8.86 5.84
CA GLY A 82 1.02 9.51 5.96
C GLY A 82 2.00 8.54 6.60
N GLN A 83 3.24 8.53 6.13
CA GLN A 83 4.27 7.63 6.66
C GLN A 83 5.63 8.32 6.78
N VAL A 84 6.40 7.84 7.75
CA VAL A 84 7.80 8.20 7.95
C VAL A 84 8.64 6.94 7.78
N LYS A 85 9.76 7.05 7.06
CA LYS A 85 10.71 5.96 6.80
C LYS A 85 12.10 6.42 7.22
N ALA A 86 12.89 5.55 7.81
CA ALA A 86 14.31 5.79 8.07
C ALA A 86 15.08 4.49 7.84
N GLY A 87 16.30 4.58 7.33
CA GLY A 87 17.12 3.40 7.05
C GLY A 87 18.56 3.77 6.76
N VAL A 88 19.36 2.75 6.43
CA VAL A 88 20.78 2.87 6.11
C VAL A 88 21.08 2.11 4.83
N SER A 89 21.84 2.73 3.91
CA SER A 89 22.35 2.09 2.70
C SER A 89 23.83 1.75 2.88
N TYR A 90 24.25 0.57 2.42
CA TYR A 90 25.65 0.11 2.48
C TYR A 90 26.23 0.09 1.07
N ASP A 91 27.36 0.75 0.84
CA ASP A 91 28.03 0.72 -0.47
C ASP A 91 28.95 -0.50 -0.55
N VAL A 92 28.49 -1.58 -1.19
CA VAL A 92 29.26 -2.82 -1.33
C VAL A 92 30.20 -2.73 -2.54
N THR A 93 31.24 -1.88 -2.48
CA THR A 93 32.29 -1.73 -3.51
C THR A 93 31.79 -1.37 -4.94
N PRO A 94 32.62 -0.82 -5.85
CA PRO A 94 32.11 -0.16 -7.07
C PRO A 94 31.47 -1.04 -8.16
N GLU A 95 31.44 -2.38 -8.03
CA GLU A 95 31.36 -3.25 -9.22
C GLU A 95 30.18 -4.21 -9.34
N VAL A 96 29.25 -4.33 -8.39
CA VAL A 96 27.96 -5.00 -8.66
C VAL A 96 26.85 -4.37 -7.84
N LYS A 97 25.80 -3.89 -8.51
CA LYS A 97 24.56 -3.41 -7.88
C LYS A 97 23.51 -4.52 -7.97
N LEU A 98 22.99 -4.96 -6.81
CA LEU A 98 21.85 -5.87 -6.66
C LEU A 98 20.77 -5.18 -5.83
#